data_AF-A0AAN6D8B4-F1
#
_entry.id   AF-A0AAN6D8B4-F1
#
_cell.length_a   1.000
_cell.length_b   1.000
_cell.length_c   1.000
_cell.angle_alpha   90.00
_cell.angle_beta   90.00
_cell.angle_gamma   90.00
#
_symmetry.space_group_name_H-M   'P 1'
#
loop_
_entity.id
_entity.type
_entity.pdbx_description
1 polymer ?
#
loop_
_entity_poly.entity_id
_entity_poly.type
_entity_poly.pdbx_seq_one_letter_code
_entity_poly.pdbx_strand_id
1 'polypeptide(L)'
;MLFYTSTYVGELYLYEKGYNNPLSLPAEERQRLLDEGVRRGTTALLAHAVVTLAVDLVLPCLVDRFRDNKWINMRRLWIYSHVVFIVATLSTFFITTSVQAIVLFAFLGIPWGCAVWIPFALISEEISRIKDIKAVQIYDQCRKQTAPSSADSENTLLTPETSFYLSKVMVAKYDHVVYDSGILLAIHNVFVSAPQMLSSLGSSFLFKLLQSSDKDSFDDSLGWIFRVGGIIGIGALVLSIQVKTNAQLYKEDKAEALTMPE
;
A
#
# COMPACT_ATOMS: atom_id res chain seq x y z
N MET A 1 -9.97 -8.75 -1.19
CA MET A 1 -10.34 -8.08 -2.45
C MET A 1 -10.31 -9.04 -3.63
N LEU A 2 -9.13 -9.51 -4.06
CA LEU A 2 -9.01 -10.38 -5.23
C LEU A 2 -9.81 -11.70 -5.12
N PHE A 3 -9.82 -12.33 -3.94
CA PHE A 3 -10.53 -13.60 -3.72
C PHE A 3 -12.03 -13.56 -4.04
N TYR A 4 -12.68 -12.41 -3.89
CA TYR A 4 -14.13 -12.25 -4.08
C TYR A 4 -14.49 -11.53 -5.39
N THR A 5 -13.49 -11.08 -6.16
CA THR A 5 -13.71 -10.28 -7.38
C THR A 5 -14.40 -11.12 -8.46
N SER A 6 -13.88 -12.32 -8.74
CA SER A 6 -14.47 -13.20 -9.76
C SER A 6 -15.88 -13.64 -9.39
N THR A 7 -16.11 -14.00 -8.12
CA THR A 7 -17.43 -14.39 -7.60
C THR A 7 -18.42 -13.23 -7.70
N TYR A 8 -18.04 -12.02 -7.27
CA TYR A 8 -18.93 -10.86 -7.33
C TYR A 8 -19.32 -10.49 -8.76
N VAL A 9 -18.35 -10.47 -9.69
CA VAL A 9 -18.64 -10.19 -11.10
C VAL A 9 -19.52 -11.28 -11.71
N GLY A 10 -19.30 -12.55 -11.33
CA GLY A 10 -20.10 -13.68 -11.77
C GLY A 10 -21.54 -13.63 -11.27
N GLU A 11 -21.74 -13.35 -9.98
CA GLU A 11 -23.08 -13.20 -9.39
C GLU A 11 -23.82 -11.99 -9.95
N LEU A 12 -23.13 -10.88 -10.18
CA LEU A 12 -23.73 -9.70 -10.81
C LEU A 12 -24.12 -9.97 -12.27
N TYR A 13 -23.38 -10.81 -12.99
CA TYR A 13 -23.77 -11.27 -14.33
C TYR A 13 -25.06 -12.11 -14.29
N LEU A 14 -25.22 -13.00 -13.30
CA LEU A 14 -26.45 -13.77 -13.13
C LEU A 14 -27.64 -12.85 -12.78
N TYR A 15 -27.42 -11.87 -11.91
CA TYR A 15 -28.41 -10.87 -11.54
C TYR A 15 -28.86 -10.04 -12.75
N GLU A 16 -27.92 -9.60 -13.60
CA GLU A 16 -28.20 -8.91 -14.86
C GLU A 16 -29.08 -9.75 -15.82
N LYS A 17 -29.01 -11.09 -15.72
CA LYS A 17 -29.85 -12.03 -16.48
C LYS A 17 -31.18 -12.36 -15.82
N GLY A 18 -31.50 -11.74 -14.68
CA GLY A 18 -32.76 -11.94 -13.95
C GLY A 18 -32.72 -13.07 -12.93
N TYR A 19 -31.54 -13.62 -12.61
CA TYR A 19 -31.37 -14.66 -11.61
C TYR A 19 -30.85 -14.07 -10.30
N ASN A 20 -31.69 -14.03 -9.27
CA ASN A 20 -31.33 -13.48 -7.96
C ASN A 20 -30.34 -14.36 -7.17
N ASN A 21 -30.28 -15.66 -7.47
CA ASN A 21 -29.46 -16.61 -6.73
C ASN A 21 -28.87 -17.69 -7.67
N PRO A 22 -27.59 -18.07 -7.56
CA PRO A 22 -27.01 -19.20 -8.29
C PRO A 22 -27.72 -20.55 -8.05
N LEU A 23 -28.47 -20.67 -6.96
CA LEU A 23 -29.26 -21.85 -6.61
C LEU A 23 -30.60 -21.94 -7.34
N SER A 24 -31.14 -20.83 -7.85
CA SER A 24 -32.41 -20.79 -8.59
C SER A 24 -32.26 -20.98 -10.09
N LEU A 25 -31.05 -21.30 -10.57
CA LEU A 25 -30.76 -21.52 -11.99
C LEU A 25 -31.44 -22.81 -12.53
N PRO A 26 -32.03 -22.76 -13.74
CA PRO A 26 -32.57 -23.94 -14.42
C PRO A 26 -31.48 -25.00 -14.65
N ALA A 27 -31.79 -26.27 -14.42
CA ALA A 27 -30.80 -27.36 -14.48
C ALA A 27 -30.12 -27.48 -15.87
N GLU A 28 -30.85 -27.21 -16.94
CA GLU A 28 -30.36 -27.31 -18.32
C GLU A 28 -29.35 -26.19 -18.69
N GLU A 29 -29.56 -24.96 -18.20
CA GLU A 29 -28.73 -23.80 -18.54
C GLU A 29 -27.68 -23.46 -17.47
N ARG A 30 -27.77 -24.10 -16.30
CA ARG A 30 -26.92 -23.80 -15.13
C ARG A 30 -25.44 -23.77 -15.46
N GLN A 31 -24.93 -24.82 -16.09
CA GLN A 31 -23.50 -24.94 -16.40
C GLN A 31 -23.04 -23.78 -17.30
N ARG A 32 -23.80 -23.51 -18.37
CA ARG A 32 -23.50 -22.44 -19.33
C ARG A 32 -23.49 -21.06 -18.67
N LEU A 33 -24.45 -20.78 -17.80
CA LEU A 33 -24.55 -19.49 -17.10
C LEU A 33 -23.43 -19.29 -16.08
N LEU A 34 -23.06 -20.35 -15.35
CA LEU A 34 -21.92 -20.32 -14.42
C LEU A 34 -20.60 -20.14 -15.17
N ASP A 35 -20.38 -20.87 -16.27
CA ASP A 35 -19.17 -20.75 -17.09
C ASP A 35 -19.01 -19.33 -17.65
N GLU A 36 -20.12 -18.72 -18.07
CA GLU A 36 -20.13 -17.34 -18.53
C GLU A 36 -19.83 -16.33 -17.39
N GLY A 37 -20.40 -16.54 -16.21
CA GLY A 37 -20.09 -15.74 -15.01
C GLY A 37 -18.60 -15.81 -14.64
N VAL A 38 -18.01 -17.01 -14.69
CA VAL A 38 -16.57 -17.22 -14.48
C VAL A 38 -15.75 -16.51 -15.57
N ARG A 39 -16.18 -16.56 -16.84
CA ARG A 39 -15.52 -15.84 -17.94
C ARG A 39 -15.53 -14.32 -17.72
N ARG A 40 -16.62 -13.77 -17.20
CA ARG A 40 -16.70 -12.34 -16.84
C ARG A 40 -15.77 -12.02 -15.67
N GLY A 41 -15.75 -12.85 -14.64
CA GLY A 41 -14.85 -12.70 -13.50
C GLY A 41 -13.37 -12.74 -13.89
N THR A 42 -12.98 -13.68 -14.75
CA THR A 42 -11.59 -13.76 -15.28
C THR A 42 -11.23 -12.55 -16.13
N THR A 43 -12.17 -12.02 -16.91
CA THR A 43 -11.97 -10.76 -17.66
C THR A 43 -11.72 -9.58 -16.73
N ALA A 44 -12.44 -9.50 -15.60
CA ALA A 44 -12.21 -8.47 -14.58
C ALA A 44 -10.80 -8.57 -13.98
N LEU A 45 -10.36 -9.79 -13.64
CA LEU A 45 -9.02 -10.04 -13.10
C LEU A 45 -7.92 -9.74 -14.13
N LEU A 46 -8.15 -10.02 -15.40
CA LEU A 46 -7.23 -9.67 -16.48
C LEU A 46 -7.09 -8.14 -16.60
N ALA A 47 -8.21 -7.41 -16.64
CA ALA A 47 -8.20 -5.95 -16.71
C ALA A 47 -7.50 -5.34 -15.48
N HIS A 48 -7.77 -5.88 -14.30
CA HIS A 48 -7.07 -5.52 -13.06
C HIS A 48 -5.55 -5.72 -13.18
N ALA A 49 -5.10 -6.88 -13.64
CA ALA A 49 -3.68 -7.17 -13.79
C ALA A 49 -2.98 -6.25 -14.80
N VAL A 50 -3.64 -5.91 -15.92
CA VAL A 50 -3.11 -4.98 -16.93
C VAL A 50 -2.94 -3.58 -16.33
N VAL A 51 -3.94 -3.09 -15.60
CA VAL A 51 -3.86 -1.76 -14.95
C VAL A 51 -2.77 -1.75 -13.87
N THR A 52 -2.70 -2.77 -13.04
CA THR A 52 -1.64 -2.93 -12.03
C THR A 52 -0.27 -2.90 -12.68
N LEU A 53 -0.05 -3.70 -13.73
CA LEU A 53 1.22 -3.74 -14.46
C LEU A 53 1.58 -2.37 -15.04
N ALA A 54 0.60 -1.67 -15.65
CA ALA A 54 0.83 -0.34 -16.17
C ALA A 54 1.23 0.65 -15.06
N VAL A 55 0.59 0.58 -13.90
CA VAL A 55 0.94 1.41 -12.74
C VAL A 55 2.35 1.09 -12.24
N ASP A 56 2.70 -0.18 -12.09
CA ASP A 56 4.02 -0.58 -11.58
C ASP A 56 5.16 -0.19 -12.52
N LEU A 57 4.92 -0.14 -13.84
CA LEU A 57 5.90 0.34 -14.82
C LEU A 57 6.01 1.87 -14.85
N VAL A 58 4.88 2.58 -14.70
CA VAL A 58 4.84 4.04 -14.85
C VAL A 58 5.22 4.75 -13.54
N LEU A 59 4.86 4.20 -12.39
CA LEU A 59 4.98 4.84 -11.09
C LEU A 59 6.44 5.21 -10.73
N PRO A 60 7.45 4.32 -10.89
CA PRO A 60 8.84 4.69 -10.61
C PRO A 60 9.35 5.81 -11.51
N CYS A 61 9.05 5.74 -12.82
CA CYS A 61 9.42 6.77 -13.78
C CYS A 61 8.72 8.11 -13.49
N LEU A 62 7.48 8.06 -13.03
CA LEU A 62 6.71 9.25 -12.65
C LEU A 62 7.31 9.94 -11.42
N VAL A 63 7.68 9.16 -10.40
CA VAL A 63 8.30 9.68 -9.17
C VAL A 63 9.66 10.32 -9.47
N ASP A 64 10.49 9.67 -10.29
CA ASP A 64 11.81 10.21 -10.64
C ASP A 64 11.69 11.49 -11.50
N ARG A 65 10.82 11.47 -12.52
CA ARG A 65 10.59 12.64 -13.39
C ARG A 65 10.08 13.86 -12.64
N PHE A 66 9.28 13.66 -11.60
CA PHE A 66 8.66 14.74 -10.82
C PHE A 66 9.25 14.87 -9.41
N ARG A 67 10.50 14.46 -9.21
CA ARG A 67 11.18 14.47 -7.90
C ARG A 67 11.11 15.82 -7.18
N ASP A 68 11.24 16.92 -7.92
CA ASP A 68 11.25 18.28 -7.34
C ASP A 68 9.83 18.83 -7.09
N ASN A 69 8.79 18.15 -7.58
CA ASN A 69 7.41 18.58 -7.43
C ASN A 69 6.88 18.18 -6.05
N LYS A 70 6.54 19.18 -5.22
CA LYS A 70 5.96 18.96 -3.88
C LYS A 70 4.65 18.16 -3.89
N TRP A 71 3.92 18.14 -5.02
CA TRP A 71 2.66 17.41 -5.17
C TRP A 71 2.82 15.94 -5.53
N ILE A 72 3.93 15.58 -6.19
CA ILE A 72 4.22 14.22 -6.62
C ILE A 72 5.36 13.70 -5.76
N ASN A 73 5.00 13.12 -4.62
CA ASN A 73 5.91 12.49 -3.69
C ASN A 73 5.36 11.11 -3.33
N MET A 74 6.22 10.14 -3.05
CA MET A 74 5.86 8.77 -2.63
C MET A 74 4.73 8.75 -1.60
N ARG A 75 4.79 9.60 -0.57
CA ARG A 75 3.72 9.69 0.44
C ARG A 75 2.39 10.18 -0.13
N ARG A 76 2.39 11.20 -0.98
CA ARG A 76 1.15 11.77 -1.54
C ARG A 76 0.50 10.78 -2.51
N LEU A 77 1.31 10.11 -3.33
CA LEU A 77 0.84 9.03 -4.21
C LEU A 77 0.21 7.88 -3.40
N TRP A 78 0.81 7.53 -2.25
CA TRP A 78 0.26 6.55 -1.33
C TRP A 78 -1.12 6.96 -0.79
N ILE A 79 -1.26 8.21 -0.37
CA ILE A 79 -2.54 8.78 0.07
C ILE A 79 -3.57 8.78 -1.07
N TYR A 80 -3.18 9.19 -2.28
CA TYR A 80 -4.07 9.19 -3.44
C TYR A 80 -4.56 7.78 -3.79
N SER A 81 -3.71 6.75 -3.69
CA SER A 81 -4.14 5.36 -3.90
C SER A 81 -5.20 4.92 -2.90
N HIS A 82 -5.07 5.27 -1.61
CA HIS A 82 -6.10 4.95 -0.62
C HIS A 82 -7.42 5.67 -0.91
N VAL A 83 -7.37 6.93 -1.34
CA VAL A 83 -8.58 7.67 -1.74
C VAL A 83 -9.26 7.00 -2.93
N VAL A 84 -8.51 6.63 -3.97
CA VAL A 84 -9.04 5.89 -5.12
C VAL A 84 -9.66 4.57 -4.67
N PHE A 85 -9.01 3.83 -3.78
CA PHE A 85 -9.55 2.58 -3.22
C PHE A 85 -10.87 2.80 -2.47
N ILE A 86 -10.94 3.79 -1.58
CA ILE A 86 -12.14 4.09 -0.80
C ILE A 86 -13.29 4.51 -1.73
N VAL A 87 -13.04 5.41 -2.68
CA VAL A 87 -14.07 5.86 -3.63
C VAL A 87 -14.56 4.70 -4.50
N ALA A 88 -13.65 3.87 -5.01
CA ALA A 88 -14.01 2.72 -5.81
C ALA A 88 -14.84 1.70 -5.01
N THR A 89 -14.41 1.34 -3.80
CA THR A 89 -15.16 0.38 -2.96
C THR A 89 -16.53 0.90 -2.54
N LEU A 90 -16.68 2.20 -2.26
CA LEU A 90 -17.97 2.80 -1.97
C LEU A 90 -18.87 2.91 -3.22
N SER A 91 -18.29 3.07 -4.41
CA SER A 91 -19.08 3.13 -5.65
C SER A 91 -19.84 1.83 -5.96
N THR A 92 -19.52 0.72 -5.28
CA THR A 92 -20.27 -0.55 -5.37
C THR A 92 -21.75 -0.45 -4.99
N PHE A 93 -22.19 0.62 -4.34
CA PHE A 93 -23.62 0.89 -4.13
C PHE A 93 -24.39 1.16 -5.43
N PHE A 94 -23.71 1.65 -6.47
CA PHE A 94 -24.33 2.08 -7.73
C PHE A 94 -24.14 1.08 -8.86
N ILE A 95 -23.42 -0.02 -8.60
CA ILE A 95 -23.05 -1.00 -9.62
C ILE A 95 -24.14 -2.08 -9.70
N THR A 96 -24.74 -2.19 -10.88
CA THR A 96 -25.85 -3.12 -11.15
C THR A 96 -25.56 -4.06 -12.30
N THR A 97 -24.49 -3.82 -13.05
CA THR A 97 -24.13 -4.60 -14.25
C THR A 97 -22.73 -5.20 -14.16
N SER A 98 -22.56 -6.37 -14.75
CA SER A 98 -21.27 -7.07 -14.77
C SER A 98 -20.16 -6.24 -15.43
N VAL A 99 -20.49 -5.46 -16.46
CA VAL A 99 -19.54 -4.57 -17.15
C VAL A 99 -19.07 -3.42 -16.27
N GLN A 100 -19.97 -2.79 -15.50
CA GLN A 100 -19.58 -1.75 -14.53
C GLN A 100 -18.64 -2.31 -13.47
N ALA A 101 -18.90 -3.53 -12.97
CA ALA A 101 -18.00 -4.19 -12.03
C ALA A 101 -16.62 -4.46 -12.65
N ILE A 102 -16.54 -4.95 -13.89
CA ILE A 102 -15.26 -5.16 -14.60
C ILE A 102 -14.44 -3.85 -14.65
N VAL A 103 -15.08 -2.74 -15.03
CA VAL A 103 -14.41 -1.43 -15.08
C VAL A 103 -13.95 -0.99 -13.69
N LEU A 104 -14.78 -1.19 -12.66
CA LEU A 104 -14.41 -0.89 -11.28
C LEU A 104 -13.16 -1.66 -10.85
N PHE A 105 -13.15 -2.98 -11.06
CA PHE A 105 -12.02 -3.81 -10.62
C PHE A 105 -10.75 -3.53 -11.42
N ALA A 106 -10.87 -3.07 -12.68
CA ALA A 106 -9.75 -2.53 -13.43
C ALA A 106 -9.16 -1.29 -12.73
N PHE A 107 -9.98 -0.33 -12.31
CA PHE A 107 -9.53 0.85 -11.55
C PHE A 107 -8.94 0.49 -10.19
N LEU A 108 -9.48 -0.54 -9.51
CA LEU A 108 -8.91 -1.07 -8.27
C LEU A 108 -7.52 -1.70 -8.46
N GLY A 109 -7.05 -1.90 -9.70
CA GLY A 109 -5.65 -2.22 -10.00
C GLY A 109 -4.69 -1.08 -9.63
N ILE A 110 -5.14 0.18 -9.68
CA ILE A 110 -4.27 1.33 -9.38
C ILE A 110 -3.83 1.32 -7.91
N PRO A 111 -4.74 1.25 -6.91
CA PRO A 111 -4.31 1.16 -5.52
C PRO A 111 -3.50 -0.10 -5.22
N TRP A 112 -3.79 -1.21 -5.92
CA TRP A 112 -3.05 -2.45 -5.73
C TRP A 112 -1.58 -2.33 -6.18
N GLY A 113 -1.31 -1.80 -7.38
CA GLY A 113 0.07 -1.55 -7.83
C GLY A 113 0.82 -0.61 -6.89
N CYS A 114 0.18 0.49 -6.48
CA CYS A 114 0.73 1.39 -5.46
C CYS A 114 1.08 0.68 -4.15
N ALA A 115 0.25 -0.28 -3.70
CA ALA A 115 0.47 -1.04 -2.46
C ALA A 115 1.61 -2.06 -2.56
N VAL A 116 1.89 -2.56 -3.76
CA VAL A 116 3.01 -3.47 -4.01
C VAL A 116 4.33 -2.73 -4.13
N TRP A 117 4.34 -1.46 -4.53
CA TRP A 117 5.58 -0.71 -4.76
C TRP A 117 5.92 0.32 -3.68
N ILE A 118 4.98 1.21 -3.33
CA ILE A 118 5.28 2.40 -2.51
C ILE A 118 5.82 2.06 -1.12
N PRO A 119 5.25 1.10 -0.36
CA PRO A 119 5.78 0.76 0.97
C PRO A 119 7.24 0.29 0.92
N PHE A 120 7.60 -0.56 -0.05
CA PHE A 120 8.98 -1.01 -0.20
C PHE A 120 9.91 0.13 -0.61
N ALA A 121 9.47 1.01 -1.51
CA ALA A 121 10.22 2.19 -1.89
C ALA A 121 10.51 3.09 -0.68
N LEU A 122 9.49 3.42 0.12
CA LEU A 122 9.63 4.23 1.34
C LEU A 122 10.57 3.59 2.37
N ILE A 123 10.43 2.28 2.63
CA ILE A 123 11.31 1.56 3.56
C ILE A 123 12.75 1.56 3.04
N SER A 124 12.96 1.35 1.74
CA SER A 124 14.29 1.35 1.14
C SER A 124 14.97 2.73 1.20
N GLU A 125 14.20 3.80 1.01
CA GLU A 125 14.66 5.19 1.10
C GLU A 125 15.11 5.51 2.55
N GLU A 126 14.32 5.08 3.54
CA GLU A 126 14.64 5.24 4.95
C GLU A 126 15.89 4.44 5.36
N ILE A 127 16.00 3.19 4.91
CA ILE A 127 17.18 2.35 5.14
C ILE A 127 18.42 3.02 4.57
N SER A 128 18.34 3.57 3.35
CA SER A 128 19.46 4.28 2.73
C SER A 128 19.87 5.48 3.58
N ARG A 129 18.91 6.29 4.03
CA ARG A 129 19.19 7.46 4.88
C ARG A 129 19.90 7.07 6.18
N ILE A 130 19.44 6.03 6.87
CA ILE A 130 20.06 5.58 8.12
C ILE A 130 21.48 5.05 7.88
N LYS A 131 21.71 4.34 6.77
CA LYS A 131 23.05 3.89 6.37
C LYS A 131 24.00 5.06 6.13
N ASP A 132 23.52 6.11 5.45
CA ASP A 132 24.32 7.32 5.21
C ASP A 132 24.67 8.03 6.52
N ILE A 133 23.72 8.17 7.45
CA ILE A 133 23.95 8.76 8.78
C ILE A 133 25.00 7.96 9.56
N LYS A 134 24.87 6.62 9.60
CA LYS A 134 25.84 5.76 10.29
C LYS A 134 27.21 5.79 9.63
N ALA A 135 27.28 5.89 8.30
CA ALA A 135 28.55 6.04 7.58
C ALA A 135 29.29 7.33 8.00
N VAL A 136 28.56 8.45 8.15
CA VAL A 136 29.12 9.71 8.67
C VAL A 136 29.65 9.56 10.10
N GLN A 137 28.91 8.89 10.97
CA GLN A 137 29.31 8.66 12.37
C GLN A 137 30.54 7.75 12.49
N ILE A 138 30.57 6.64 11.75
CA ILE A 138 31.71 5.71 11.71
C ILE A 138 32.96 6.40 11.16
N TYR A 139 32.81 7.18 10.08
CA TYR A 139 33.91 7.94 9.50
C TYR A 139 34.53 8.90 10.51
N ASP A 140 33.72 9.67 11.25
CA ASP A 140 34.22 10.61 12.27
C ASP A 140 34.92 9.87 13.43
N GLN A 141 34.40 8.71 13.85
CA GLN A 141 35.06 7.86 14.85
C GLN A 141 36.44 7.38 14.38
N CYS A 142 36.55 6.86 13.16
CA CYS A 142 37.83 6.43 12.58
C CYS A 142 38.80 7.60 12.44
N ARG A 143 38.32 8.78 12.01
CA ARG A 143 39.13 10.00 11.91
C ARG A 143 39.70 10.40 13.26
N LYS A 144 38.89 10.41 14.33
CA LYS A 144 39.33 10.74 15.69
C LYS A 144 40.40 9.77 16.22
N GLN A 145 40.35 8.50 15.82
CA GLN A 145 41.34 7.48 16.22
C GLN A 145 42.70 7.60 15.48
N THR A 146 42.74 8.24 14.30
CA THR A 146 43.92 8.22 13.42
C THR A 146 44.82 9.48 13.51
N ALA A 147 44.46 10.49 14.33
CA ALA A 147 45.23 11.73 14.61
C ALA A 147 45.46 12.70 13.41
N PRO A 148 45.73 14.01 13.66
CA PRO A 148 45.25 15.13 12.84
C PRO A 148 46.28 15.71 11.84
N SER A 149 46.89 14.88 11.00
CA SER A 149 47.89 15.34 10.02
C SER A 149 47.45 15.07 8.58
N SER A 150 46.43 15.79 8.13
CA SER A 150 46.25 16.27 6.75
C SER A 150 44.90 16.97 6.69
N ALA A 151 44.93 18.27 6.98
CA ALA A 151 43.91 19.17 6.45
C ALA A 151 43.99 19.12 4.91
N ASP A 152 42.85 19.26 4.26
CA ASP A 152 42.68 19.49 2.81
C ASP A 152 42.37 18.28 1.91
N SER A 153 41.71 17.25 2.45
CA SER A 153 40.80 16.44 1.62
C SER A 153 39.39 16.99 1.76
N GLU A 154 38.87 17.60 0.70
CA GLU A 154 37.47 18.00 0.58
C GLU A 154 36.60 16.73 0.74
N ASN A 155 36.16 16.45 1.97
CA ASN A 155 35.53 15.19 2.32
C ASN A 155 34.03 15.26 2.02
N THR A 156 33.58 14.56 0.98
CA THR A 156 32.20 14.53 0.51
C THR A 156 31.17 14.13 1.58
N LEU A 157 31.57 13.39 2.61
CA LEU A 157 30.68 12.88 3.67
C LEU A 157 30.43 13.87 4.82
N LEU A 158 31.39 14.76 5.12
CA LEU A 158 31.28 15.77 6.17
C LEU A 158 30.94 17.12 5.56
N THR A 159 29.65 17.33 5.34
CA THR A 159 29.13 18.64 4.91
C THR A 159 28.59 19.40 6.12
N PRO A 160 28.45 20.74 6.03
CA PRO A 160 27.73 21.51 7.04
C PRO A 160 26.30 21.00 7.30
N GLU A 161 25.70 20.30 6.33
CA GLU A 161 24.38 19.71 6.45
C GLU A 161 24.35 18.38 7.20
N THR A 162 25.45 17.61 7.21
CA THR A 162 25.53 16.31 7.90
C THR A 162 26.24 16.39 9.24
N SER A 163 26.94 17.48 9.54
CA SER A 163 27.74 17.65 10.77
C SER A 163 26.94 17.49 12.07
N PHE A 164 25.66 17.88 12.08
CA PHE A 164 24.83 17.79 13.29
C PHE A 164 24.49 16.34 13.67
N TYR A 165 24.58 15.37 12.74
CA TYR A 165 24.42 13.95 13.03
C TYR A 165 25.54 13.37 13.92
N LEU A 166 26.61 14.14 14.13
CA LEU A 166 27.72 13.80 15.02
C LEU A 166 27.50 14.25 16.47
N SER A 167 26.43 15.00 16.76
CA SER A 167 26.10 15.37 18.13
C SER A 167 25.80 14.11 18.96
N LYS A 168 26.12 14.14 20.27
CA LYS A 168 25.92 12.98 21.16
C LYS A 168 24.48 12.46 21.11
N VAL A 169 23.51 13.36 21.01
CA VAL A 169 22.07 13.04 20.95
C VAL A 169 21.76 12.24 19.69
N MET A 170 22.26 12.65 18.53
CA MET A 170 22.01 11.97 17.26
C MET A 170 22.77 10.64 17.16
N VAL A 171 23.99 10.57 17.72
CA VAL A 171 24.73 9.30 17.84
C VAL A 171 23.96 8.33 18.71
N ALA A 172 23.52 8.73 19.91
CA ALA A 172 22.72 7.88 20.79
C ALA A 172 21.39 7.46 20.16
N LYS A 173 20.72 8.38 19.45
CA LYS A 173 19.45 8.11 18.74
C LYS A 173 19.62 7.04 17.66
N TYR A 174 20.69 7.09 16.87
CA TYR A 174 20.89 6.16 15.76
C TYR A 174 21.67 4.88 16.11
N ASP A 175 22.37 4.85 17.24
CA ASP A 175 23.17 3.69 17.68
C ASP A 175 22.32 2.40 17.68
N HIS A 176 21.14 2.46 18.30
CA HIS A 176 20.22 1.34 18.48
C HIS A 176 19.19 1.18 17.35
N VAL A 177 19.21 2.03 16.32
CA VAL A 177 18.27 1.92 15.20
C VAL A 177 18.68 0.74 14.32
N VAL A 178 17.74 -0.20 14.14
CA VAL A 178 17.88 -1.33 13.23
C VAL A 178 17.69 -0.84 11.79
N TYR A 179 18.68 -1.09 10.95
CA TYR A 179 18.68 -0.74 9.52
C TYR A 179 19.02 -1.93 8.62
N ASP A 180 19.15 -3.13 9.21
CA ASP A 180 19.35 -4.36 8.47
C ASP A 180 18.14 -4.63 7.58
N SER A 181 18.39 -4.52 6.28
CA SER A 181 17.33 -4.61 5.27
C SER A 181 16.58 -5.94 5.34
N GLY A 182 17.27 -7.03 5.69
CA GLY A 182 16.65 -8.34 5.91
C GLY A 182 15.68 -8.38 7.10
N ILE A 183 16.05 -7.77 8.24
CA ILE A 183 15.19 -7.73 9.44
C ILE A 183 13.97 -6.84 9.19
N LEU A 184 14.18 -5.65 8.62
CA LEU A 184 13.09 -4.73 8.30
C LEU A 184 12.10 -5.32 7.29
N LEU A 185 12.61 -6.02 6.27
CA LEU A 185 11.77 -6.71 5.29
C LEU A 185 10.99 -7.87 5.91
N ALA A 186 11.60 -8.61 6.85
CA ALA A 186 10.92 -9.65 7.60
C ALA A 186 9.77 -9.08 8.45
N ILE A 187 10.02 -7.98 9.17
CA ILE A 187 9.00 -7.27 9.95
C ILE A 187 7.88 -6.78 9.04
N HIS A 188 8.21 -6.20 7.88
CA HIS A 188 7.21 -5.76 6.90
C HIS A 188 6.29 -6.91 6.45
N ASN A 189 6.84 -8.07 6.12
CA ASN A 189 6.06 -9.25 5.72
C ASN A 189 5.09 -9.70 6.83
N VAL A 190 5.46 -9.58 8.10
CA VAL A 190 4.55 -9.84 9.24
C VAL A 190 3.41 -8.81 9.25
N PHE A 191 3.70 -7.53 9.04
CA PHE A 191 2.69 -6.47 8.97
C PHE A 191 1.80 -6.51 7.73
N VAL A 192 2.20 -7.21 6.66
CA VAL A 192 1.33 -7.49 5.52
C VAL A 192 0.44 -8.71 5.79
N SER A 193 1.03 -9.79 6.30
CA SER A 193 0.34 -11.08 6.47
C SER A 193 -0.64 -11.10 7.64
N ALA A 194 -0.34 -10.44 8.77
CA ALA A 194 -1.22 -10.44 9.94
C ALA A 194 -2.58 -9.77 9.67
N PRO A 195 -2.65 -8.55 9.11
CA PRO A 195 -3.93 -7.94 8.70
C PRO A 195 -4.65 -8.74 7.62
N GLN A 196 -3.92 -9.36 6.69
CA GLN A 196 -4.53 -10.23 5.67
C GLN A 196 -5.21 -11.44 6.31
N MET A 197 -4.57 -12.09 7.28
CA MET A 197 -5.16 -13.21 8.03
C MET A 197 -6.42 -12.77 8.79
N LEU A 198 -6.36 -11.61 9.47
CA LEU A 198 -7.51 -11.04 10.16
C LEU A 198 -8.65 -10.70 9.19
N SER A 199 -8.34 -10.18 8.00
CA SER A 199 -9.33 -9.88 6.96
C SER A 199 -10.01 -11.14 6.44
N SER A 200 -9.29 -12.26 6.30
CA SER A 200 -9.88 -13.54 5.89
C SER A 200 -10.84 -14.09 6.94
N LEU A 201 -10.46 -14.00 8.23
CA LEU A 201 -11.35 -14.37 9.34
C LEU A 201 -12.57 -13.45 9.42
N GLY A 202 -12.36 -12.15 9.25
CA GLY A 202 -13.43 -11.14 9.23
C GLY A 202 -14.43 -11.37 8.09
N SER A 203 -13.97 -11.83 6.93
CA SER A 203 -14.85 -12.15 5.80
C SER A 203 -15.80 -13.30 6.14
N SER A 204 -15.32 -14.35 6.82
CA SER A 204 -16.17 -15.45 7.30
C SER A 204 -17.23 -14.97 8.30
N PHE A 205 -16.85 -14.07 9.22
CA PHE A 205 -17.79 -13.46 10.16
C PHE A 205 -18.84 -12.60 9.46
N LEU A 206 -18.44 -11.81 8.45
CA LEU A 206 -19.36 -10.98 7.66
C LEU A 206 -20.37 -11.81 6.88
N PHE A 207 -19.94 -12.89 6.22
CA PHE A 207 -20.87 -13.80 5.55
C PHE A 207 -21.88 -14.40 6.53
N LYS A 208 -21.44 -14.81 7.72
CA LYS A 208 -22.35 -15.34 8.75
C LYS A 208 -23.42 -14.32 9.18
N LEU A 209 -23.12 -13.02 9.14
CA LEU A 209 -24.05 -11.96 9.55
C LEU A 209 -24.92 -11.41 8.41
N LEU A 210 -24.38 -11.34 7.20
CA LEU A 210 -24.98 -10.59 6.09
C LEU A 210 -25.54 -11.47 4.98
N GLN A 211 -25.12 -12.74 4.90
CA GLN A 211 -25.63 -13.67 3.89
C GLN A 211 -27.12 -13.87 4.08
N SER A 212 -27.89 -13.45 3.07
CA SER A 212 -29.33 -13.67 3.06
C SER A 212 -29.60 -15.18 3.00
N SER A 213 -30.38 -15.66 3.96
CA SER A 213 -30.84 -17.06 4.01
C SER A 213 -32.00 -17.32 3.04
N ASP A 214 -32.55 -16.26 2.43
CA ASP A 214 -33.66 -16.31 1.49
C ASP A 214 -33.15 -16.55 0.06
N LYS A 215 -33.82 -17.45 -0.68
CA LYS A 215 -33.41 -17.88 -2.03
C LYS A 215 -33.90 -16.95 -3.12
N ASP A 216 -34.92 -16.13 -2.81
CA ASP A 216 -35.58 -15.27 -3.79
C ASP A 216 -35.00 -13.84 -3.81
N SER A 217 -34.15 -13.46 -2.84
CA SER A 217 -33.49 -12.16 -2.78
C SER A 217 -32.05 -12.21 -3.31
N PHE A 218 -31.57 -11.08 -3.84
CA PHE A 218 -30.19 -10.92 -4.29
C PHE A 218 -29.24 -10.84 -3.09
N ASP A 219 -28.18 -11.65 -3.09
CA ASP A 219 -27.18 -11.69 -2.02
C ASP A 219 -26.15 -10.55 -2.17
N ASP A 220 -26.42 -9.40 -1.55
CA ASP A 220 -25.50 -8.23 -1.55
C ASP A 220 -24.32 -8.38 -0.57
N SER A 221 -24.10 -9.57 0.02
CA SER A 221 -23.03 -9.80 1.00
C SER A 221 -21.64 -9.49 0.45
N LEU A 222 -21.38 -9.87 -0.80
CA LEU A 222 -20.11 -9.58 -1.47
C LEU A 222 -19.89 -8.07 -1.64
N GLY A 223 -20.94 -7.32 -1.99
CA GLY A 223 -20.91 -5.85 -2.04
C GLY A 223 -20.56 -5.25 -0.68
N TRP A 224 -21.19 -5.74 0.40
CA TRP A 224 -20.89 -5.32 1.76
C TRP A 224 -19.45 -5.62 2.21
N ILE A 225 -18.87 -6.76 1.82
CA ILE A 225 -17.47 -7.08 2.12
C ILE A 225 -16.54 -6.02 1.52
N PHE A 226 -16.79 -5.58 0.29
CA PHE A 226 -16.00 -4.52 -0.33
C PHE A 226 -16.18 -3.17 0.37
N ARG A 227 -17.41 -2.83 0.76
CA ARG A 227 -17.72 -1.56 1.46
C ARG A 227 -17.08 -1.51 2.85
N VAL A 228 -17.16 -2.59 3.62
CA VAL A 228 -16.45 -2.71 4.91
C VAL A 228 -14.95 -2.60 4.70
N GLY A 229 -14.41 -3.22 3.64
CA GLY A 229 -13.02 -3.03 3.23
C GLY A 229 -12.67 -1.56 2.96
N GLY A 230 -13.56 -0.81 2.31
CA GLY A 230 -13.42 0.64 2.10
C GLY A 230 -13.38 1.44 3.41
N ILE A 231 -14.26 1.11 4.38
CA ILE A 231 -14.28 1.74 5.71
C ILE A 231 -12.97 1.47 6.45
N ILE A 232 -12.47 0.23 6.44
CA ILE A 232 -11.16 -0.12 7.01
C ILE A 232 -10.03 0.65 6.29
N GLY A 233 -10.18 0.85 4.98
CA GLY A 233 -9.29 1.67 4.16
C GLY A 233 -9.18 3.13 4.63
N ILE A 234 -10.22 3.70 5.25
CA ILE A 234 -10.14 5.03 5.87
C ILE A 234 -9.15 5.02 7.05
N GLY A 235 -9.13 3.96 7.85
CA GLY A 235 -8.14 3.78 8.91
C GLY A 235 -6.72 3.72 8.34
N ALA A 236 -6.52 2.95 7.27
CA ALA A 236 -5.24 2.89 6.56
C ALA A 236 -4.81 4.24 5.99
N LEU A 237 -5.75 5.03 5.46
CA LEU A 237 -5.51 6.40 4.99
C LEU A 237 -5.04 7.31 6.13
N VAL A 238 -5.71 7.27 7.29
CA VAL A 238 -5.32 8.07 8.47
C VAL A 238 -3.92 7.71 8.93
N LEU A 239 -3.58 6.42 9.02
CA LEU A 239 -2.24 5.96 9.36
C LEU A 239 -1.20 6.40 8.32
N SER A 240 -1.56 6.39 7.03
CA SER A 240 -0.68 6.81 5.94
C SER A 240 -0.33 8.29 5.97
N ILE A 241 -1.21 9.14 6.52
CA ILE A 241 -0.95 10.57 6.72
C ILE A 241 0.14 10.81 7.78
N GLN A 242 0.32 9.89 8.73
CA GLN A 242 1.33 10.01 9.78
C GLN A 242 2.75 9.72 9.29
N VAL A 243 2.91 9.14 8.10
CA VAL A 243 4.23 8.85 7.52
C VAL A 243 4.94 10.17 7.22
N LYS A 244 6.14 10.35 7.79
CA LYS A 244 6.96 11.54 7.60
C LYS A 244 7.83 11.38 6.35
N THR A 245 8.01 12.47 5.61
CA THR A 245 8.97 12.52 4.50
C THR A 245 10.39 12.73 5.02
N ASN A 246 11.41 12.34 4.25
CA ASN A 246 12.82 12.60 4.56
C ASN A 246 13.11 14.06 4.93
N ALA A 247 12.53 15.02 4.21
CA ALA A 247 12.70 16.44 4.50
C ALA A 247 12.10 16.88 5.86
N GLN A 248 11.10 16.16 6.37
CA GLN A 248 10.54 16.40 7.71
C GLN A 248 11.39 15.75 8.78
N LEU A 249 11.83 14.51 8.54
CA LEU A 249 12.72 13.79 9.47
C LEU A 249 14.04 14.52 9.67
N TYR A 250 14.65 15.02 8.59
CA TYR A 250 15.84 15.88 8.68
C TYR A 250 15.62 17.13 9.56
N LYS A 251 14.47 17.80 9.43
CA LYS A 251 14.16 18.99 10.22
C LYS A 251 13.95 18.66 11.70
N GLU A 252 13.31 17.54 11.99
CA GLU A 252 13.12 17.06 13.36
C GLU A 252 14.45 16.67 14.00
N ASP A 253 15.27 15.90 13.30
CA ASP A 253 16.61 15.52 13.72
C ASP A 253 17.48 16.74 14.00
N LYS A 254 17.45 17.74 13.11
CA LYS A 254 18.18 18.99 13.28
C LYS A 254 17.67 19.81 14.47
N ALA A 255 16.35 19.87 14.66
CA ALA A 255 15.76 20.56 15.81
C ALA A 255 16.14 19.87 17.12
N GLU A 256 16.05 18.55 17.17
CA GLU A 256 16.41 17.74 18.35
C GLU A 256 17.89 17.93 18.72
N ALA A 257 18.79 17.89 17.74
CA ALA A 257 20.21 18.14 17.92
C ALA A 257 20.54 19.55 18.45
N LEU A 258 19.70 20.55 18.16
CA LEU A 258 19.89 21.93 18.63
C LEU A 258 19.25 22.22 19.99
N THR A 259 18.19 21.49 20.36
CA THR A 259 17.40 21.74 21.58
C THR A 259 17.93 21.05 22.83
N MET A 260 18.70 19.97 22.70
CA MET A 260 19.22 19.22 23.83
C MET A 260 20.69 19.62 24.10
N PRO A 261 21.00 20.27 25.24
CA PRO A 261 22.38 20.64 25.57
C PRO A 261 23.26 19.38 25.75
N GLU A 262 24.52 19.47 25.29
CA GLU A 262 25.53 18.40 25.24
C GLU A 262 26.04 17.84 26.57
#